data_AF-A0A8T7JW78-F1
#
_entry.id   AF-A0A8T7JW78-F1
#
_cell.length_a   1.000
_cell.length_b   1.000
_cell.length_c   1.000
_cell.angle_alpha   90.00
_cell.angle_beta   90.00
_cell.angle_gamma   90.00
#
_symmetry.space_group_name_H-M   'P 1'
#
loop_
_entity.id
_entity.type
_entity.pdbx_description
1 polymer ?
#
loop_
_entity_poly.entity_id
_entity_poly.type
_entity_poly.pdbx_seq_one_letter_code
_entity_poly.pdbx_strand_id
1 'polypeptide(L)'
;MFTCHAVRARLTPYLHGTLPLKVRRRVSAHLERCPHCHAAYVQQRQLMHELQRRLPPLGQPTQPQLARVWDGVQAEVRASQDKSPAVRMLRYRASYGLAALGLVALLLLPVVTQHDSASASAPLHTRPAAVAFATDWPPQPLTLYRTAASFRSRYGYNGTATPQAQAALTPAPAHRP
;
A
#
# COMPACT_ATOMS: atom_id res chain seq x y z
N MET A 1 1.92 -43.62 -53.27
CA MET A 1 0.50 -43.18 -53.25
C MET A 1 0.08 -42.93 -51.80
N PHE A 2 -0.66 -41.86 -51.50
CA PHE A 2 -1.25 -41.67 -50.17
C PHE A 2 -2.53 -42.51 -50.06
N THR A 3 -2.65 -43.30 -49.00
CA THR A 3 -3.87 -44.08 -48.73
C THR A 3 -4.93 -43.18 -48.10
N CYS A 4 -6.21 -43.47 -48.33
CA CYS A 4 -7.33 -42.72 -47.74
C CYS A 4 -7.25 -42.65 -46.22
N HIS A 5 -6.80 -43.73 -45.57
CA HIS A 5 -6.56 -43.78 -44.12
C HIS A 5 -5.51 -42.75 -43.68
N ALA A 6 -4.38 -42.66 -44.39
CA ALA A 6 -3.30 -41.73 -44.09
C ALA A 6 -3.69 -40.26 -44.29
N VAL A 7 -4.65 -39.98 -45.18
CA VAL A 7 -5.21 -38.63 -45.37
C VAL A 7 -6.20 -38.30 -44.27
N ARG A 8 -7.08 -39.23 -43.89
CA ARG A 8 -8.05 -39.03 -42.80
C ARG A 8 -7.40 -38.68 -41.47
N ALA A 9 -6.34 -39.39 -41.10
CA ALA A 9 -5.57 -39.10 -39.89
C ALA A 9 -4.92 -37.70 -39.90
N ARG A 10 -4.75 -37.08 -41.09
CA ARG A 10 -4.11 -35.77 -41.27
C ARG A 10 -5.09 -34.65 -41.63
N LEU A 11 -6.40 -34.91 -41.65
CA LEU A 11 -7.41 -33.90 -41.96
C LEU A 11 -7.50 -32.81 -40.89
N THR A 12 -7.49 -33.18 -39.61
CA THR A 12 -7.54 -32.22 -38.49
C THR A 12 -6.37 -31.23 -38.52
N PRO A 13 -5.09 -31.66 -38.56
CA PRO A 13 -3.98 -30.72 -38.65
C PRO A 13 -3.91 -29.99 -40.01
N TYR A 14 -4.52 -30.53 -41.07
CA TYR A 14 -4.70 -29.83 -42.35
C TYR A 14 -5.68 -28.65 -42.20
N LEU A 15 -6.78 -28.82 -41.46
CA LEU A 15 -7.76 -27.76 -41.16
C LEU A 15 -7.17 -26.64 -40.30
N HIS A 16 -6.36 -26.99 -39.29
CA HIS A 16 -5.70 -26.01 -38.43
C HIS A 16 -4.44 -25.37 -39.04
N GLY A 17 -4.03 -25.79 -40.25
CA GLY A 17 -2.86 -25.24 -40.92
C GLY A 17 -1.51 -25.63 -40.29
N THR A 18 -1.48 -26.65 -39.41
CA THR A 18 -0.26 -27.10 -38.72
C THR A 18 0.57 -28.11 -39.53
N LEU A 19 0.15 -28.42 -40.76
CA LEU A 19 0.81 -29.38 -41.64
C LEU A 19 1.99 -28.75 -42.41
N PRO A 20 3.13 -29.46 -42.54
CA PRO A 20 4.23 -29.03 -43.42
C PRO A 20 3.77 -28.89 -44.87
N LEU A 21 4.28 -27.88 -45.59
CA LEU A 21 3.85 -27.52 -46.95
C LEU A 21 3.87 -28.70 -47.94
N LYS A 22 4.92 -29.56 -47.87
CA LYS A 22 5.06 -30.76 -48.72
C LYS A 22 3.97 -31.81 -48.47
N VAL A 23 3.46 -31.91 -47.25
CA VAL A 23 2.39 -32.85 -46.89
C VAL A 23 1.03 -32.24 -47.26
N ARG A 24 0.87 -30.93 -47.04
CA ARG A 24 -0.33 -30.18 -47.40
C ARG A 24 -0.67 -30.30 -48.89
N ARG A 25 0.31 -30.12 -49.78
CA ARG A 25 0.13 -30.31 -51.24
C ARG A 25 -0.31 -31.73 -51.61
N ARG A 26 0.20 -32.74 -50.89
CA ARG A 26 -0.16 -34.15 -51.14
C ARG A 26 -1.57 -34.48 -50.65
N VAL A 27 -1.98 -33.90 -49.52
CA VAL A 27 -3.36 -34.00 -49.01
C VAL A 27 -4.33 -33.29 -49.95
N SER A 28 -4.03 -32.06 -50.39
CA SER A 28 -4.91 -31.32 -51.32
C SER A 28 -5.12 -32.07 -52.64
N ALA A 29 -4.03 -32.56 -53.26
CA ALA A 29 -4.11 -33.35 -54.49
C ALA A 29 -4.91 -34.66 -54.32
N HIS A 30 -4.95 -35.24 -53.12
CA HIS A 30 -5.78 -36.41 -52.84
C HIS A 30 -7.25 -36.03 -52.62
N LEU A 31 -7.53 -34.90 -51.96
CA LEU A 31 -8.89 -34.39 -51.77
C LEU A 31 -9.57 -34.04 -53.11
N GLU A 32 -8.80 -33.56 -54.09
CA GLU A 32 -9.30 -33.28 -55.45
C GLU A 32 -9.72 -34.55 -56.20
N ARG A 33 -9.10 -35.71 -55.88
CA ARG A 33 -9.31 -36.98 -56.61
C ARG A 33 -10.25 -37.94 -55.89
N CYS A 34 -10.35 -37.88 -54.56
CA CYS A 34 -11.13 -38.81 -53.77
C CYS A 34 -12.36 -38.11 -53.15
N PRO A 35 -13.58 -38.38 -53.67
CA PRO A 35 -14.80 -37.73 -53.17
C PRO A 35 -15.13 -38.11 -51.72
N HIS A 36 -14.74 -39.30 -51.29
CA HIS A 36 -15.01 -39.75 -49.92
C HIS A 36 -14.16 -39.01 -48.88
N CYS A 37 -12.89 -38.74 -49.18
CA CYS A 37 -12.02 -37.93 -48.34
C CYS A 37 -12.43 -36.45 -48.37
N HIS A 38 -12.90 -35.96 -49.53
CA HIS A 38 -13.45 -34.62 -49.65
C HIS A 38 -14.72 -34.43 -48.80
N ALA A 39 -15.66 -35.39 -48.81
CA ALA A 39 -16.85 -35.35 -47.97
C ALA A 39 -16.51 -35.31 -46.47
N ALA A 40 -15.55 -36.13 -46.03
CA ALA A 40 -15.07 -36.11 -44.64
C ALA A 40 -14.45 -34.76 -44.25
N TYR A 41 -13.67 -34.15 -45.16
CA TYR A 41 -13.12 -32.81 -44.98
C TYR A 41 -14.22 -31.75 -44.79
N VAL A 42 -15.24 -31.77 -45.66
CA VAL A 42 -16.37 -30.83 -45.59
C VAL A 42 -17.14 -30.99 -44.27
N GLN A 43 -17.42 -32.22 -43.85
CA GLN A 43 -18.10 -32.51 -42.58
C GLN A 43 -17.32 -31.96 -41.38
N GLN A 44 -16.01 -32.22 -41.30
CA GLN A 44 -15.18 -31.71 -40.21
C GLN A 44 -15.09 -30.17 -40.21
N ARG A 45 -15.02 -29.55 -41.39
CA ARG A 45 -15.04 -28.09 -41.52
C ARG A 45 -16.37 -27.50 -41.05
N GLN A 46 -17.49 -28.12 -41.39
CA GLN A 46 -18.82 -27.70 -40.94
C GLN A 46 -18.95 -27.80 -39.41
N LEU A 47 -18.52 -28.91 -38.82
CA LEU A 47 -18.49 -29.08 -37.36
C LEU A 47 -17.64 -28.00 -36.69
N MET A 48 -16.47 -27.70 -37.23
CA MET A 48 -15.60 -26.65 -36.68
C MET A 48 -16.26 -25.27 -36.74
N HIS A 49 -16.93 -24.94 -37.86
CA HIS A 49 -17.68 -23.68 -37.98
C HIS A 49 -18.92 -23.63 -37.09
N GLU A 50 -19.59 -24.75 -36.87
CA GLU A 50 -20.72 -24.85 -35.94
C GLU A 50 -20.25 -24.65 -34.50
N LEU A 51 -19.16 -25.29 -34.11
CA LEU A 51 -18.52 -25.09 -32.81
C LEU A 51 -18.11 -23.62 -32.62
N GLN A 52 -17.45 -23.01 -33.61
CA GLN A 52 -17.07 -21.60 -33.56
C GLN A 52 -18.28 -20.65 -33.42
N ARG A 53 -19.44 -21.02 -33.96
CA ARG A 53 -20.67 -20.21 -33.82
C ARG A 53 -21.37 -20.42 -32.48
N ARG A 54 -21.35 -21.64 -31.94
CA ARG A 54 -22.04 -22.00 -30.70
C ARG A 54 -21.22 -21.67 -29.46
N LEU A 55 -19.89 -21.74 -29.54
CA LEU A 55 -19.02 -21.40 -28.43
C LEU A 55 -18.83 -19.87 -28.42
N PRO A 56 -19.13 -19.19 -27.30
CA PRO A 56 -18.69 -17.80 -27.14
C PRO A 56 -17.16 -17.76 -27.28
N PRO A 57 -16.57 -16.65 -27.73
CA PRO A 57 -15.12 -16.51 -27.81
C PRO A 57 -14.52 -16.61 -26.39
N LEU A 58 -14.12 -17.83 -26.01
CA LEU A 58 -13.48 -18.10 -24.73
C LEU A 58 -12.03 -17.61 -24.82
N GLY A 59 -11.62 -16.81 -23.83
CA GLY A 59 -10.23 -16.36 -23.75
C GLY A 59 -9.84 -15.22 -24.71
N GLN A 60 -10.82 -14.52 -25.30
CA GLN A 60 -10.56 -13.19 -25.88
C GLN A 60 -10.97 -12.13 -24.86
N PRO A 61 -10.07 -11.75 -23.93
CA PRO A 61 -10.37 -10.65 -23.03
C PRO A 61 -10.65 -9.42 -23.88
N THR A 62 -11.79 -8.79 -23.64
CA THR A 62 -12.04 -7.48 -24.25
C THR A 62 -10.95 -6.52 -23.77
N GLN A 63 -10.48 -5.60 -24.62
CA GLN A 63 -9.47 -4.61 -24.26
C GLN A 63 -9.72 -3.94 -22.89
N PRO A 64 -10.97 -3.55 -22.52
CA PRO A 64 -11.26 -3.01 -21.18
C PRO A 64 -11.17 -4.04 -20.03
N GLN A 65 -11.37 -5.34 -20.28
CA GLN A 65 -11.11 -6.37 -19.27
C GLN A 65 -9.62 -6.50 -18.99
N LEU A 66 -8.79 -6.47 -20.03
CA LEU A 66 -7.34 -6.58 -19.89
C LEU A 66 -6.75 -5.36 -19.17
N ALA A 67 -7.24 -4.16 -19.49
CA ALA A 67 -6.86 -2.93 -18.79
C ALA A 67 -7.15 -3.00 -17.28
N ARG A 68 -8.35 -3.45 -16.88
CA ARG A 68 -8.72 -3.60 -15.46
C ARG A 68 -7.84 -4.61 -14.72
N VAL A 69 -7.53 -5.75 -15.34
CA VAL A 69 -6.61 -6.73 -14.75
C VAL A 69 -5.21 -6.12 -14.61
N TRP A 70 -4.74 -5.41 -15.63
CA TRP A 70 -3.44 -4.75 -15.62
C TRP A 70 -3.34 -3.65 -14.56
N ASP A 71 -4.40 -2.86 -14.36
CA ASP A 71 -4.46 -1.84 -13.32
C ASP A 71 -4.41 -2.46 -11.92
N GLY A 72 -5.10 -3.58 -11.71
CA GLY A 72 -5.04 -4.34 -10.45
C GLY A 72 -3.62 -4.83 -10.16
N VAL A 73 -2.94 -5.40 -11.16
CA VAL A 73 -1.54 -5.84 -11.05
C VAL A 73 -0.61 -4.66 -10.73
N GLN A 74 -0.76 -3.53 -11.42
CA GLN A 74 0.04 -2.34 -11.13
C GLN A 74 -0.20 -1.79 -9.72
N ALA A 75 -1.44 -1.78 -9.25
CA ALA A 75 -1.77 -1.33 -7.90
C ALA A 75 -1.11 -2.22 -6.84
N GLU A 76 -1.11 -3.53 -7.03
CA GLU A 76 -0.47 -4.48 -6.13
C GLU A 76 1.06 -4.34 -6.11
N VAL A 77 1.68 -4.16 -7.29
CA VAL A 77 3.12 -3.91 -7.42
C VAL A 77 3.53 -2.60 -6.73
N ARG A 78 2.76 -1.51 -6.89
CA ARG A 78 3.04 -0.24 -6.20
C ARG A 78 2.85 -0.36 -4.68
N ALA A 79 1.75 -0.99 -4.25
CA ALA A 79 1.46 -1.20 -2.83
C ALA A 79 2.50 -2.08 -2.11
N SER A 80 3.20 -2.96 -2.84
CA SER A 80 4.30 -3.76 -2.29
C SER A 80 5.61 -2.98 -2.20
N GLN A 81 5.87 -2.04 -3.10
CA GLN A 81 7.05 -1.15 -3.05
C GLN A 81 6.96 -0.11 -1.92
N ASP A 82 5.78 0.46 -1.69
CA ASP A 82 5.57 1.48 -0.65
C ASP A 82 5.69 0.94 0.78
N LYS A 83 5.64 -0.38 0.97
CA LYS A 83 5.80 -1.03 2.28
C LYS A 83 7.24 -1.14 2.75
N SER A 84 8.22 -0.55 2.05
CA SER A 84 9.62 -0.60 2.49
C SER A 84 9.77 0.09 3.87
N PRO A 85 10.15 -0.65 4.93
CA PRO A 85 10.23 -0.10 6.29
C PRO A 85 11.32 0.97 6.40
N ALA A 86 12.33 0.90 5.51
CA ALA A 86 13.44 1.84 5.43
C ALA A 86 12.97 3.26 5.05
N VAL A 87 12.06 3.41 4.08
CA VAL A 87 11.57 4.74 3.65
C VAL A 87 10.70 5.36 4.74
N ARG A 88 9.88 4.55 5.42
CA ARG A 88 9.09 5.00 6.57
C ARG A 88 9.98 5.49 7.72
N MET A 89 11.02 4.74 8.06
CA MET A 89 11.98 5.12 9.10
C MET A 89 12.79 6.37 8.74
N LEU A 90 13.17 6.53 7.47
CA LEU A 90 13.86 7.73 6.98
C LEU A 90 12.96 8.98 7.05
N ARG A 91 11.68 8.88 6.68
CA ARG A 91 10.71 9.98 6.79
C ARG A 91 10.50 10.41 8.25
N TYR A 92 10.41 9.47 9.19
CA TYR A 92 10.34 9.80 10.61
C TYR A 92 11.60 10.55 11.06
N ARG A 93 12.79 10.03 10.76
CA ARG A 93 14.07 10.68 11.11
C ARG A 93 14.20 12.09 10.52
N ALA A 94 13.79 12.29 9.27
CA ALA A 94 13.78 13.60 8.63
C ALA A 94 12.81 14.57 9.32
N SER A 95 11.61 14.11 9.70
CA SER A 95 10.63 14.94 10.42
C SER A 95 11.12 15.37 11.80
N TYR A 96 11.80 14.49 12.54
CA TYR A 96 12.44 14.85 13.81
C TYR A 96 13.61 15.82 13.61
N GLY A 97 14.41 15.65 12.54
CA GLY A 97 15.48 16.58 12.20
C GLY A 97 14.97 17.99 11.89
N LEU A 98 13.88 18.11 11.13
CA LEU A 98 13.23 19.39 10.84
C LEU A 98 12.62 20.02 12.10
N ALA A 99 11.97 19.23 12.96
CA ALA A 99 11.43 19.72 14.23
C ALA A 99 12.55 20.21 15.17
N ALA A 100 13.65 19.47 15.27
CA ALA A 100 14.81 19.87 16.07
C ALA A 100 15.46 21.15 15.51
N LEU A 101 15.63 21.27 14.19
CA LEU A 101 16.13 22.49 13.55
C LEU A 101 15.20 23.68 13.78
N GLY A 102 13.88 23.48 13.69
CA GLY A 102 12.91 24.54 14.00
C GLY A 102 12.98 25.00 15.46
N LEU A 103 13.15 24.06 16.40
CA LEU A 103 13.27 24.36 17.82
C LEU A 103 14.58 25.07 18.15
N VAL A 104 15.69 24.62 17.54
CA VAL A 104 17.00 25.29 17.65
C VAL A 104 16.93 26.69 17.04
N ALA A 105 16.34 26.86 15.86
CA ALA A 105 16.15 28.17 15.24
C ALA A 105 15.32 29.10 16.14
N LEU A 106 14.23 28.59 16.72
CA LEU A 106 13.39 29.34 17.67
C LEU A 106 14.19 29.79 18.91
N LEU A 107 15.12 28.96 19.39
CA LEU A 107 16.00 29.26 20.52
C LEU A 107 17.11 30.25 20.19
N LEU A 108 17.62 30.22 18.95
CA LEU A 108 18.67 31.13 18.48
C LEU A 108 18.14 32.50 18.01
N LEU A 109 16.88 32.58 17.58
CA LEU A 109 16.21 33.84 17.19
C LEU A 109 16.41 34.99 18.20
N PRO A 110 16.15 34.82 19.51
CA PRO A 110 16.29 35.91 20.49
C PRO A 110 17.76 36.31 20.76
N VAL A 111 18.73 35.41 20.53
CA VAL A 111 20.16 35.70 20.74
C VAL A 111 20.69 36.64 19.65
N VAL A 112 20.24 36.41 18.40
CA VAL A 112 20.63 37.23 17.26
C VAL A 112 20.01 38.63 17.35
N THR A 113 18.75 38.75 17.74
CA THR A 113 18.08 40.06 17.89
C THR A 113 18.59 40.88 19.08
N GLN A 114 19.14 40.23 20.12
CA GLN A 114 19.80 40.93 21.23
C GLN A 114 21.14 41.58 20.84
N HIS A 115 21.87 41.03 19.86
CA HIS A 115 23.12 41.65 19.38
C HIS A 115 22.86 42.98 18.67
N ASP A 116 21.77 43.11 17.91
CA ASP A 116 21.37 44.38 17.29
C ASP A 116 20.84 45.40 18.32
N SER A 117 20.31 44.92 19.45
CA SER A 117 19.73 45.75 20.50
C SER A 117 20.75 46.43 21.42
N ALA A 118 22.05 46.13 21.28
CA ALA A 118 23.13 46.79 22.04
C ALA A 118 23.32 48.29 21.69
N SER A 119 22.58 48.81 20.72
CA SER A 119 22.59 50.24 20.33
C SER A 119 21.48 51.08 20.97
N ALA A 120 20.58 50.48 21.76
CA ALA A 120 19.53 51.24 22.44
C ALA A 120 20.08 51.85 23.74
N SER A 121 20.65 53.04 23.60
CA SER A 121 20.98 53.97 24.67
C SER A 121 19.95 53.93 25.80
N ALA A 122 20.43 53.57 26.99
CA ALA A 122 19.69 53.55 28.23
C ALA A 122 19.04 54.90 28.56
N PRO A 123 17.73 54.98 28.83
CA PRO A 123 17.21 56.04 29.67
C PRO A 123 17.56 55.71 31.12
N LEU A 124 18.18 56.70 31.76
CA LEU A 124 18.66 56.70 33.14
C LEU A 124 17.65 56.11 34.11
N HIS A 125 18.16 55.21 34.96
CA HIS A 125 17.60 54.84 36.25
C HIS A 125 16.97 56.05 36.97
N THR A 126 15.65 56.05 37.14
CA THR A 126 15.04 56.75 38.27
C THR A 126 15.30 55.92 39.52
N ARG A 127 16.36 56.31 40.23
CA ARG A 127 16.68 55.87 41.58
C ARG A 127 15.44 56.03 42.47
N PRO A 128 14.85 54.96 43.05
CA PRO A 128 13.81 55.15 44.05
C PRO A 128 14.44 55.88 45.25
N ALA A 129 13.76 56.92 45.72
CA ALA A 129 14.14 57.60 46.95
C ALA A 129 14.20 56.56 48.08
N ALA A 130 15.37 56.41 48.69
CA ALA A 130 15.52 55.62 49.90
C ALA A 130 14.76 56.35 51.01
N VAL A 131 13.55 55.88 51.31
CA VAL A 131 12.82 56.32 52.49
C VAL A 131 13.51 55.65 53.68
N ALA A 132 14.27 56.44 54.44
CA ALA A 132 14.81 56.00 55.71
C ALA A 132 13.64 55.88 56.70
N PHE A 133 13.06 54.69 56.81
CA PHE A 133 12.17 54.35 57.91
C PHE A 133 13.03 54.09 59.15
N ALA A 134 13.20 55.12 59.97
CA ALA A 134 13.59 54.94 61.37
C ALA A 134 12.36 54.39 62.12
N THR A 135 12.15 53.07 62.03
CA THR A 135 11.25 52.36 62.93
C THR A 135 12.09 51.71 64.01
N ASP A 136 12.21 52.45 65.10
CA ASP A 136 12.51 51.93 66.43
C ASP A 136 11.38 50.96 66.81
N TRP A 137 11.63 49.65 66.66
CA TRP A 137 10.71 48.60 67.09
C TRP A 137 11.48 47.39 67.64
N PRO A 138 11.17 46.92 68.85
CA PRO A 138 11.87 45.79 69.46
C PRO A 138 11.56 44.47 68.73
N PRO A 139 12.54 43.57 68.60
CA PRO A 139 12.35 42.31 67.88
C PRO A 139 11.36 41.39 68.63
N GLN A 140 10.18 41.18 68.06
CA GLN A 140 9.29 40.09 68.49
C GLN A 140 9.44 38.89 67.54
N PRO A 141 9.74 37.69 68.05
CA PRO A 141 9.78 36.48 67.23
C PRO A 141 8.35 36.05 66.87
N LEU A 142 7.97 36.19 65.60
CA LEU A 142 6.71 35.64 65.09
C LEU A 142 6.86 34.14 64.80
N THR A 143 6.48 33.33 65.79
CA THR A 143 6.20 31.90 65.63
C THR A 143 4.95 31.72 64.76
N LEU A 144 5.11 31.29 63.51
CA LEU A 144 3.97 30.85 62.71
C LEU A 144 3.56 29.43 63.10
N TYR A 145 2.39 29.36 63.73
CA TYR A 145 1.73 28.14 64.14
C TYR A 145 1.16 27.42 62.91
N ARG A 146 1.31 26.10 62.96
CA ARG A 146 0.75 25.10 62.07
C ARG A 146 -0.77 25.10 62.18
N THR A 147 -1.48 25.18 61.05
CA THR A 147 -2.86 24.67 60.97
C THR A 147 -2.91 23.55 59.95
N ALA A 148 -3.09 22.34 60.47
CA ALA A 148 -3.48 21.19 59.69
C ALA A 148 -4.99 21.25 59.47
N ALA A 149 -5.42 21.25 58.21
CA ALA A 149 -6.81 20.98 57.84
C ALA A 149 -6.84 19.91 56.74
N SER A 150 -6.93 18.69 57.26
CA SER A 150 -7.55 17.46 56.76
C SER A 150 -8.35 17.45 55.44
N PHE A 151 -8.12 16.39 54.65
CA PHE A 151 -9.15 15.48 54.09
C PHE A 151 -9.92 16.01 52.86
N ARG A 152 -10.15 15.28 51.76
CA ARG A 152 -10.55 13.86 51.66
C ARG A 152 -10.30 13.34 50.23
N SER A 153 -9.84 12.11 50.15
CA SER A 153 -9.79 11.26 48.95
C SER A 153 -11.18 11.00 48.36
N ARG A 154 -11.31 10.97 47.04
CA ARG A 154 -12.42 10.32 46.33
C ARG A 154 -11.93 9.60 45.08
N TYR A 155 -11.93 8.28 45.21
CA TYR A 155 -12.11 7.24 44.17
C TYR A 155 -11.08 7.21 43.03
N GLY A 156 -10.38 6.12 42.75
CA GLY A 156 -10.51 4.73 43.17
C GLY A 156 -10.60 3.83 41.93
N TYR A 157 -9.64 2.90 41.83
CA TYR A 157 -9.72 1.61 41.11
C TYR A 157 -9.92 1.71 39.58
N ASN A 158 -9.36 0.87 38.70
CA ASN A 158 -8.45 -0.25 38.77
C ASN A 158 -8.16 -0.68 37.33
N GLY A 159 -7.05 -1.36 37.07
CA GLY A 159 -6.94 -2.08 35.79
C GLY A 159 -5.53 -2.43 35.37
N THR A 160 -5.00 -3.47 35.99
CA THR A 160 -3.97 -4.34 35.41
C THR A 160 -4.40 -4.84 34.03
N ALA A 161 -3.56 -4.71 33.00
CA ALA A 161 -3.50 -5.67 31.89
C ALA A 161 -2.24 -5.46 31.03
N THR A 162 -1.34 -6.42 31.13
CA THR A 162 -0.23 -6.71 30.21
C THR A 162 -0.77 -7.43 28.94
N PRO A 163 0.09 -7.85 27.99
CA PRO A 163 0.08 -7.49 26.58
C PRO A 163 -0.86 -8.31 25.67
N GLN A 164 -1.26 -7.73 24.53
CA GLN A 164 -1.99 -8.42 23.46
C GLN A 164 -1.04 -9.31 22.63
N ALA A 165 -1.27 -10.62 22.67
CA ALA A 165 -0.78 -11.58 21.68
C ALA A 165 -1.93 -11.92 20.71
N GLN A 166 -1.70 -11.70 19.41
CA GLN A 166 -2.60 -12.02 18.31
C GLN A 166 -2.12 -13.29 17.61
N ALA A 167 -2.94 -14.35 17.63
CA ALA A 167 -2.94 -15.52 16.73
C ALA A 167 -4.11 -16.41 17.18
N ALA A 168 -4.93 -17.08 16.37
CA ALA A 168 -5.07 -17.19 14.93
C ALA A 168 -6.53 -17.65 14.66
N LEU A 169 -7.16 -17.11 13.62
CA LEU A 169 -8.42 -17.60 13.07
C LEU A 169 -8.10 -18.54 11.90
N THR A 170 -8.48 -19.81 12.02
CA THR A 170 -8.56 -20.77 10.89
C THR A 170 -9.63 -21.84 11.21
N PRO A 171 -10.21 -22.51 10.21
CA PRO A 171 -11.66 -22.57 10.02
C PRO A 171 -12.28 -23.96 10.24
N ALA A 172 -13.60 -23.98 10.32
CA ALA A 172 -14.46 -25.17 10.42
C ALA A 172 -14.42 -26.06 9.16
N PRO A 173 -14.47 -27.41 9.30
CA PRO A 173 -14.68 -28.31 8.18
C PRO A 173 -16.16 -28.67 7.95
N ALA A 174 -16.61 -28.35 6.73
CA ALA A 174 -17.37 -29.15 5.77
C ALA A 174 -18.57 -30.02 6.23
N HIS A 175 -19.76 -29.59 5.77
CA HIS A 175 -20.91 -30.42 5.42
C HIS A 175 -20.64 -31.29 4.18
N ARG A 176 -21.10 -32.56 4.20
CA ARG A 176 -21.56 -33.34 3.04
C ARG A 176 -22.12 -34.70 3.48
N PRO A 177 -22.90 -35.39 2.64
CA PRO A 177 -24.12 -35.01 1.91
C PRO A 177 -25.41 -35.33 2.69
#